data_AF-A0A831QJG1-F1
#
_entry.id   AF-A0A831QJG1-F1
#
_cell.length_a   1.000
_cell.length_b   1.000
_cell.length_c   1.000
_cell.angle_alpha   90.00
_cell.angle_beta   90.00
_cell.angle_gamma   90.00
#
_symmetry.space_group_name_H-M   'P 1'
#
loop_
_entity.id
_entity.type
_entity.pdbx_description
1 polymer ?
#
loop_
_entity_poly.entity_id
_entity_poly.type
_entity_poly.pdbx_seq_one_letter_code
_entity_poly.pdbx_strand_id
1 'polypeptide(L)'
;YQLPDSSGIWRTWVHVNPKIIGIDMSKLKKPLGKAFAGFWKVYTGVRGGKESKGYYRWKDKDGRVRDKFMVCAPVGNTSFVIAATTYLDEFTKEVKGLEKKAGVISANTKNGVFVILGSTLVLIALIVLWYGHALTKRIKSLTGLAEQISLGALDEELEIRSKDEIGDLGEAIGRMQESIRLSMERLRRRR
;
A
#
# COMPACT_ATOMS: atom_id res chain seq x y z
N TYR A 1 -14.56 44.89 -9.39
CA TYR A 1 -13.89 45.59 -10.51
C TYR A 1 -14.93 46.04 -11.53
N GLN A 2 -14.55 46.71 -12.61
CA GLN A 2 -15.51 47.27 -13.58
C GLN A 2 -15.23 46.77 -14.99
N LEU A 3 -16.30 46.60 -15.77
CA LEU A 3 -16.27 46.46 -17.22
C LEU A 3 -15.50 47.63 -17.87
N PRO A 4 -14.93 47.45 -19.06
CA PRO A 4 -14.10 48.47 -19.68
C PRO A 4 -14.93 49.70 -20.03
N ASP A 5 -14.35 50.89 -19.82
CA ASP A 5 -14.93 52.15 -20.27
C ASP A 5 -14.84 52.30 -21.81
N SER A 6 -15.27 53.46 -22.33
CA SER A 6 -15.15 53.80 -23.75
C SER A 6 -13.72 53.78 -24.28
N SER A 7 -12.72 53.88 -23.39
CA SER A 7 -11.30 53.76 -23.72
C SER A 7 -10.78 52.32 -23.65
N GLY A 8 -11.65 51.34 -23.36
CA GLY A 8 -11.30 49.92 -23.28
C GLY A 8 -10.60 49.53 -21.98
N ILE A 9 -10.53 50.43 -20.98
CA ILE A 9 -9.69 50.25 -19.79
C ILE A 9 -10.46 49.48 -18.71
N TRP A 10 -9.89 48.35 -18.28
CA TRP A 10 -10.41 47.60 -17.15
C TRP A 10 -9.81 48.08 -15.84
N ARG A 11 -10.65 48.48 -14.87
CA ARG A 11 -10.20 48.96 -13.56
C ARG A 11 -10.70 48.09 -12.42
N THR A 12 -9.83 47.90 -11.42
CA THR A 12 -10.20 47.33 -10.13
C THR A 12 -10.37 48.44 -9.12
N TRP A 13 -11.50 48.46 -8.41
CA TRP A 13 -11.83 49.51 -7.43
C TRP A 13 -11.61 49.08 -5.98
N VAL A 14 -11.65 47.78 -5.71
CA VAL A 14 -11.48 47.21 -4.36
C VAL A 14 -10.56 46.00 -4.48
N HIS A 15 -9.43 46.02 -3.77
CA HIS A 15 -8.49 44.91 -3.70
C HIS A 15 -7.55 45.05 -2.49
N VAL A 16 -7.11 43.94 -1.89
CA VAL A 16 -6.18 43.94 -0.73
C VAL A 16 -4.80 44.49 -1.05
N ASN A 17 -4.38 44.42 -2.32
CA ASN A 17 -3.17 45.07 -2.83
C ASN A 17 -3.53 46.47 -3.35
N PRO A 18 -3.16 47.57 -2.66
CA PRO A 18 -3.54 48.92 -3.07
C PRO A 18 -2.88 49.37 -4.39
N LYS A 19 -1.76 48.74 -4.79
CA LYS A 19 -1.02 49.10 -6.01
C LYS A 19 -1.78 48.81 -7.31
N ILE A 20 -2.88 48.06 -7.25
CA ILE A 20 -3.69 47.69 -8.42
C ILE A 20 -5.07 48.34 -8.42
N ILE A 21 -5.35 49.23 -7.46
CA ILE A 21 -6.61 49.97 -7.41
C ILE A 21 -6.54 51.14 -8.39
N GLY A 22 -7.59 51.33 -9.20
CA GLY A 22 -7.75 52.45 -10.12
C GLY A 22 -6.86 52.43 -11.38
N ILE A 23 -5.92 51.48 -11.47
CA ILE A 23 -5.05 51.36 -12.65
C ILE A 23 -5.72 50.60 -13.79
N ASP A 24 -5.18 50.76 -15.00
CA ASP A 24 -5.45 49.85 -16.09
C ASP A 24 -4.84 48.47 -15.79
N MET A 25 -5.71 47.48 -15.60
CA MET A 25 -5.33 46.11 -15.26
C MET A 25 -4.54 45.41 -16.38
N SER A 26 -4.59 45.92 -17.63
CA SER A 26 -3.75 45.43 -18.72
C SER A 26 -2.24 45.62 -18.44
N LYS A 27 -1.90 46.63 -17.63
CA LYS A 27 -0.51 46.94 -17.20
C LYS A 27 0.10 45.83 -16.35
N LEU A 28 -0.72 44.91 -15.83
CA LEU A 28 -0.22 43.73 -15.10
C LEU A 28 0.49 42.70 -16.00
N LYS A 29 0.46 42.87 -17.34
CA LYS A 29 1.16 42.00 -18.28
C LYS A 29 2.65 41.84 -17.97
N LYS A 30 3.35 42.95 -17.66
CA LYS A 30 4.78 42.94 -17.31
C LYS A 30 5.05 42.25 -15.96
N PRO A 31 4.43 42.63 -14.84
CA PRO A 31 4.70 42.02 -13.54
C PRO A 31 4.23 40.56 -13.41
N LEU A 32 3.17 40.16 -14.13
CA LEU A 32 2.68 38.76 -14.12
C LEU A 32 3.39 37.86 -15.16
N GLY A 33 3.98 38.43 -16.20
CA GLY A 33 4.68 37.68 -17.24
C GLY A 33 3.83 36.55 -17.83
N LYS A 34 4.35 35.31 -17.81
CA LYS A 34 3.63 34.12 -18.31
C LYS A 34 2.30 33.85 -17.60
N ALA A 35 2.11 34.35 -16.37
CA ALA A 35 0.87 34.17 -15.62
C ALA A 35 -0.27 35.09 -16.08
N PHE A 36 0.05 36.17 -16.82
CA PHE A 36 -0.93 37.17 -17.23
C PHE A 36 -2.06 36.59 -18.10
N ALA A 37 -1.74 35.74 -19.08
CA ALA A 37 -2.72 35.26 -20.06
C ALA A 37 -3.89 34.51 -19.40
N GLY A 38 -3.61 33.65 -18.42
CA GLY A 38 -4.63 32.91 -17.68
C GLY A 38 -5.50 33.82 -16.82
N PHE A 39 -4.87 34.74 -16.08
CA PHE A 39 -5.57 35.77 -15.31
C PHE A 39 -6.50 36.60 -16.21
N TRP A 40 -5.96 37.14 -17.29
CA TRP A 40 -6.67 38.06 -18.18
C TRP A 40 -7.87 37.38 -18.83
N LYS A 41 -7.71 36.13 -19.28
CA LYS A 41 -8.79 35.33 -19.86
C LYS A 41 -10.00 35.23 -18.92
N VAL A 42 -9.80 34.90 -17.65
CA VAL A 42 -10.88 34.78 -16.66
C VAL A 42 -11.44 36.17 -16.31
N TYR A 43 -10.54 37.12 -16.05
CA TYR A 43 -10.91 38.46 -15.61
C TYR A 43 -11.75 39.22 -16.65
N THR A 44 -11.44 39.10 -17.95
CA THR A 44 -12.21 39.74 -19.03
C THR A 44 -13.32 38.86 -19.61
N GLY A 45 -13.39 37.59 -19.22
CA GLY A 45 -14.36 36.62 -19.75
C GLY A 45 -15.81 36.94 -19.41
N VAL A 46 -16.04 37.90 -18.51
CA VAL A 46 -17.36 38.46 -18.17
C VAL A 46 -17.93 39.40 -19.24
N ARG A 47 -17.15 39.74 -20.26
CA ARG A 47 -17.61 40.56 -21.39
C ARG A 47 -18.84 39.87 -22.03
N GLY A 48 -19.93 40.62 -22.19
CA GLY A 48 -21.22 40.08 -22.65
C GLY A 48 -22.17 39.67 -21.51
N GLY A 49 -21.87 40.03 -20.26
CA GLY A 49 -22.81 39.92 -19.14
C GLY A 49 -22.93 38.52 -18.53
N LYS A 50 -22.07 37.58 -18.92
CA LYS A 50 -22.04 36.22 -18.36
C LYS A 50 -21.00 36.11 -17.26
N GLU A 51 -21.22 35.18 -16.34
CA GLU A 51 -20.19 34.83 -15.36
C GLU A 51 -18.95 34.24 -16.06
N SER A 52 -17.78 34.48 -15.46
CA SER A 52 -16.53 33.85 -15.89
C SER A 52 -15.82 33.24 -14.71
N LYS A 53 -15.25 32.05 -14.89
CA LYS A 53 -14.51 31.35 -13.84
C LYS A 53 -13.35 30.58 -14.41
N GLY A 54 -12.31 30.40 -13.60
CA GLY A 54 -11.19 29.57 -14.01
C GLY A 54 -9.97 29.65 -13.10
N TYR A 55 -9.03 28.75 -13.40
CA TYR A 55 -7.72 28.70 -12.78
C TYR A 55 -6.77 29.71 -13.41
N TYR A 56 -5.98 30.37 -12.58
CA TYR A 56 -4.94 31.28 -13.01
C TYR A 56 -3.78 31.27 -12.02
N ARG A 57 -2.61 31.69 -12.50
CA ARG A 57 -1.46 31.94 -11.64
C ARG A 57 -1.41 33.40 -11.23
N TRP A 58 -1.12 33.64 -9.97
CA TRP A 58 -1.00 34.98 -9.42
C TRP A 58 0.34 35.16 -8.74
N LYS A 59 1.00 36.29 -8.99
CA LYS A 59 2.23 36.67 -8.29
C LYS A 59 1.87 37.58 -7.13
N ASP A 60 2.07 37.10 -5.92
CA ASP A 60 1.80 37.83 -4.69
C ASP A 60 2.80 38.96 -4.44
N LYS A 61 2.48 39.81 -3.46
CA LYS A 61 3.33 40.94 -3.04
C LYS A 61 4.72 40.48 -2.58
N ASP A 62 4.82 39.29 -2.02
CA ASP A 62 6.08 38.65 -1.58
C ASP A 62 6.87 38.02 -2.74
N GLY A 63 6.35 38.07 -3.97
CA GLY A 63 6.96 37.53 -5.17
C GLY A 63 6.66 36.06 -5.46
N ARG A 64 5.97 35.34 -4.55
CA ARG A 64 5.56 33.95 -4.77
C ARG A 64 4.51 33.87 -5.87
N VAL A 65 4.63 32.87 -6.74
CA VAL A 65 3.62 32.58 -7.76
C VAL A 65 2.78 31.41 -7.27
N ARG A 66 1.48 31.63 -7.09
CA ARG A 66 0.54 30.61 -6.60
C ARG A 66 -0.62 30.42 -7.57
N ASP A 67 -1.14 29.20 -7.59
CA ASP A 67 -2.35 28.87 -8.34
C ASP A 67 -3.58 29.34 -7.55
N LYS A 68 -4.46 30.03 -8.24
CA LYS A 68 -5.71 30.57 -7.70
C LYS A 68 -6.88 30.18 -8.60
N PHE A 69 -8.05 30.07 -7.98
CA PHE A 69 -9.31 30.00 -8.71
C PHE A 69 -10.02 31.35 -8.56
N MET A 70 -10.62 31.83 -9.64
CA MET A 70 -11.41 33.05 -9.66
C MET A 70 -12.80 32.76 -10.22
N VAL A 71 -13.82 33.36 -9.60
CA VAL A 71 -15.17 33.47 -10.14
C VAL A 71 -15.51 34.95 -10.22
N CYS A 72 -15.92 35.39 -11.40
CA CYS A 72 -16.30 36.75 -11.73
C CYS A 72 -17.78 36.79 -12.11
N ALA A 73 -18.58 37.50 -11.32
CA ALA A 73 -20.02 37.65 -11.53
C ALA A 73 -20.39 39.12 -11.75
N PRO A 74 -21.04 39.48 -12.88
CA PRO A 74 -21.59 40.81 -13.10
C PRO A 74 -22.62 41.19 -12.03
N VAL A 75 -22.64 42.46 -11.62
CA VAL A 75 -23.58 42.97 -10.62
C VAL A 75 -24.79 43.58 -11.33
N GLY A 76 -25.84 42.78 -11.55
CA GLY A 76 -27.11 43.23 -12.13
C GLY A 76 -26.94 44.12 -13.37
N ASN A 77 -27.68 45.23 -13.40
CA ASN A 77 -27.63 46.22 -14.49
C ASN A 77 -26.50 47.26 -14.34
N THR A 78 -25.46 46.97 -13.55
CA THR A 78 -24.33 47.89 -13.36
C THR A 78 -23.13 47.49 -14.22
N SER A 79 -22.16 48.39 -14.35
CA SER A 79 -20.87 48.08 -14.98
C SER A 79 -19.91 47.33 -14.06
N PHE A 80 -20.30 47.01 -12.83
CA PHE A 80 -19.44 46.39 -11.84
C PHE A 80 -19.52 44.86 -11.89
N VAL A 81 -18.40 44.25 -11.50
CA VAL A 81 -18.20 42.80 -11.44
C VAL A 81 -17.54 42.46 -10.11
N ILE A 82 -18.07 41.46 -9.42
CA ILE A 82 -17.48 40.91 -8.19
C ILE A 82 -16.59 39.74 -8.58
N ALA A 83 -15.32 39.78 -8.16
CA ALA A 83 -14.41 38.64 -8.27
C ALA A 83 -14.20 38.02 -6.88
N ALA A 84 -14.61 36.77 -6.71
CA ALA A 84 -14.19 35.94 -5.59
C ALA A 84 -12.96 35.13 -6.00
N THR A 85 -11.90 35.16 -5.20
CA THR A 85 -10.67 34.40 -5.48
C THR A 85 -10.20 33.64 -4.26
N THR A 86 -9.68 32.44 -4.47
CA THR A 86 -9.06 31.63 -3.42
C THR A 86 -7.80 30.95 -3.93
N TYR A 87 -6.89 30.57 -3.03
CA TYR A 87 -5.68 29.84 -3.37
C TYR A 87 -5.95 28.34 -3.38
N LEU A 88 -5.42 27.63 -4.39
CA LEU A 88 -5.59 26.18 -4.48
C LEU A 88 -4.77 25.43 -3.43
N ASP A 89 -3.66 26.01 -2.98
CA ASP A 89 -2.80 25.41 -1.95
C ASP A 89 -3.49 25.34 -0.59
N GLU A 90 -4.38 26.28 -0.26
CA GLU A 90 -5.18 26.27 0.97
C GLU A 90 -6.09 25.04 1.07
N PHE A 91 -6.74 24.64 -0.03
CA PHE A 91 -7.55 23.41 -0.07
C PHE A 91 -6.72 22.13 -0.19
N THR A 92 -5.63 22.17 -0.96
CA THR A 92 -4.82 20.97 -1.19
C THR A 92 -3.89 20.63 -0.03
N LYS A 93 -3.60 21.58 0.88
CA LYS A 93 -2.74 21.32 2.04
C LYS A 93 -3.29 20.21 2.93
N GLU A 94 -4.58 20.22 3.21
CA GLU A 94 -5.22 19.20 4.04
C GLU A 94 -5.24 17.84 3.32
N VAL A 95 -5.59 17.83 2.03
CA VAL A 95 -5.60 16.62 1.20
C VAL A 95 -4.20 15.99 1.10
N LYS A 96 -3.15 16.80 0.90
CA LYS A 96 -1.75 16.34 0.91
C LYS A 96 -1.33 15.79 2.27
N GLY A 97 -1.86 16.36 3.36
CA GLY A 97 -1.66 15.84 4.71
C GLY A 97 -2.28 14.45 4.88
N LEU A 98 -3.49 14.25 4.37
CA LEU A 98 -4.17 12.95 4.35
C LEU A 98 -3.44 11.94 3.46
N GLU A 99 -2.98 12.35 2.28
CA GLU A 99 -2.19 11.50 1.37
C GLU A 99 -0.91 10.99 2.05
N LYS A 100 -0.17 11.87 2.73
CA LYS A 100 1.01 11.46 3.52
C LYS A 100 0.66 10.47 4.63
N LYS A 101 -0.41 10.73 5.39
CA LYS A 101 -0.86 9.82 6.45
C LYS A 101 -1.28 8.45 5.88
N ALA A 102 -2.01 8.45 4.77
CA ALA A 102 -2.43 7.23 4.08
C ALA A 102 -1.21 6.44 3.57
N GLY A 103 -0.20 7.13 3.04
CA GLY A 103 1.06 6.50 2.62
C GLY A 103 1.80 5.81 3.77
N VAL A 104 1.90 6.47 4.94
CA VAL A 104 2.53 5.89 6.14
C VAL A 104 1.74 4.68 6.66
N ILE A 105 0.40 4.78 6.71
CA ILE A 105 -0.46 3.67 7.12
C ILE A 105 -0.28 2.49 6.15
N SER A 106 -0.27 2.74 4.84
CA SER A 106 -0.06 1.71 3.82
C SER A 106 1.31 1.03 3.96
N ALA A 107 2.38 1.79 4.24
CA ALA A 107 3.71 1.24 4.45
C ALA A 107 3.79 0.35 5.70
N ASN A 108 3.21 0.80 6.82
CA ASN A 108 3.18 0.00 8.06
C ASN A 108 2.38 -1.29 7.87
N THR A 109 1.24 -1.24 7.19
CA THR A 109 0.45 -2.44 6.87
C THR A 109 1.23 -3.42 6.00
N LYS A 110 1.94 -2.93 4.96
CA LYS A 110 2.79 -3.78 4.10
C LYS A 110 3.89 -4.47 4.89
N ASN A 111 4.59 -3.75 5.76
CA ASN A 111 5.63 -4.34 6.61
C ASN A 111 5.06 -5.41 7.56
N GLY A 112 3.91 -5.15 8.17
CA GLY A 112 3.21 -6.13 9.00
C GLY A 112 2.88 -7.42 8.24
N VAL A 113 2.35 -7.29 7.02
CA VAL A 113 2.06 -8.44 6.14
C VAL A 113 3.32 -9.22 5.79
N PHE A 114 4.43 -8.56 5.45
CA PHE A 114 5.69 -9.25 5.17
C PHE A 114 6.26 -9.98 6.37
N VAL A 115 6.16 -9.40 7.58
CA VAL A 115 6.58 -10.07 8.81
C VAL A 115 5.74 -11.33 9.06
N ILE A 116 4.42 -11.23 8.93
CA ILE A 116 3.51 -12.38 9.12
C ILE A 116 3.78 -13.47 8.09
N LEU A 117 3.96 -13.11 6.81
CA LEU A 117 4.28 -14.07 5.75
C LEU A 117 5.64 -14.74 6.01
N GLY A 118 6.67 -13.95 6.33
CA GLY A 118 8.00 -14.45 6.65
C GLY A 118 8.00 -15.39 7.85
N SER A 119 7.33 -15.00 8.94
CA SER A 119 7.23 -15.85 10.14
C SER A 119 6.48 -17.14 9.88
N THR A 120 5.42 -17.10 9.06
CA THR A 120 4.62 -18.28 8.71
C THR A 120 5.46 -19.26 7.88
N LEU A 121 6.21 -18.79 6.89
CA LEU A 121 7.11 -19.64 6.10
C LEU A 121 8.19 -20.29 6.94
N VAL A 122 8.81 -19.53 7.85
CA VAL A 122 9.82 -20.06 8.78
C VAL A 122 9.22 -21.13 9.69
N LEU A 123 8.02 -20.90 10.23
CA LEU A 123 7.34 -21.84 11.10
C LEU A 123 6.98 -23.14 10.37
N ILE A 124 6.47 -23.05 9.13
CA ILE A 124 6.21 -24.22 8.28
C ILE A 124 7.51 -25.00 8.03
N ALA A 125 8.60 -24.32 7.67
CA ALA A 125 9.89 -24.96 7.42
C ALA A 125 10.41 -25.70 8.66
N LEU A 126 10.31 -25.09 9.84
CA LEU A 126 10.70 -25.71 11.11
C LEU A 126 9.88 -26.97 11.41
N ILE A 127 8.56 -26.92 11.23
CA ILE A 127 7.67 -28.07 11.44
C ILE A 127 8.04 -29.20 10.48
N VAL A 128 8.20 -28.91 9.19
CA VAL A 128 8.53 -29.90 8.16
C VAL A 128 9.88 -30.56 8.44
N LEU A 129 10.90 -29.78 8.78
CA LEU A 129 12.23 -30.31 9.10
C LEU A 129 12.21 -31.19 10.35
N TRP A 130 11.50 -30.76 11.39
CA TRP A 130 11.41 -31.50 12.65
C TRP A 130 10.65 -32.82 12.48
N TYR A 131 9.44 -32.77 11.92
CA TYR A 131 8.62 -33.96 11.68
C TYR A 131 9.27 -34.90 10.66
N GLY A 132 9.81 -34.36 9.56
CA GLY A 132 10.49 -35.14 8.54
C GLY A 132 11.68 -35.91 9.09
N HIS A 133 12.49 -35.29 9.95
CA HIS A 133 13.61 -35.96 10.60
C HIS A 133 13.15 -37.03 11.59
N ALA A 134 12.17 -36.72 12.44
CA ALA A 134 11.62 -37.66 13.42
C ALA A 134 11.01 -38.90 12.75
N LEU A 135 10.19 -38.70 11.72
CA LEU A 135 9.55 -39.78 10.97
C LEU A 135 10.59 -40.63 10.23
N THR A 136 11.51 -39.99 9.49
CA THR A 136 12.55 -40.69 8.75
C THR A 136 13.43 -41.54 9.66
N LYS A 137 13.77 -41.04 10.86
CA LYS A 137 14.56 -41.79 11.85
C LYS A 137 13.82 -43.05 12.31
N ARG A 138 12.53 -42.94 12.60
CA ARG A 138 11.70 -44.10 13.02
C ARG A 138 11.57 -45.13 11.90
N ILE A 139 11.30 -44.70 10.67
CA ILE A 139 11.22 -45.60 9.50
C ILE A 139 12.54 -46.33 9.30
N LYS A 140 13.68 -45.62 9.30
CA LYS A 140 15.00 -46.24 9.17
C LYS A 140 15.28 -47.27 10.27
N SER A 141 14.86 -46.99 11.50
CA SER A 141 15.00 -47.93 12.62
C SER A 141 14.21 -49.22 12.37
N LEU A 142 12.96 -49.12 11.93
CA LEU A 142 12.13 -50.29 11.60
C LEU A 142 12.67 -51.05 10.39
N THR A 143 13.15 -50.34 9.36
CA THR A 143 13.79 -50.96 8.19
C THR A 143 15.04 -51.73 8.59
N GLY A 144 15.93 -51.14 9.41
CA GLY A 144 17.13 -51.82 9.88
C GLY A 144 16.82 -53.05 10.73
N LEU A 145 15.77 -53.00 11.56
CA LEU A 145 15.33 -54.15 12.34
C LEU A 145 14.77 -55.27 11.45
N ALA A 146 13.96 -54.93 10.44
CA ALA A 146 13.47 -55.91 9.47
C ALA A 146 14.63 -56.58 8.68
N GLU A 147 15.68 -55.81 8.36
CA GLU A 147 16.89 -56.33 7.72
C GLU A 147 17.65 -57.31 8.63
N GLN A 148 17.81 -56.98 9.92
CA GLN A 148 18.42 -57.88 10.90
C GLN A 148 17.63 -59.20 11.06
N ILE A 149 16.30 -59.11 11.15
CA ILE A 149 15.41 -60.29 11.19
C ILE A 149 15.60 -61.16 9.94
N SER A 150 15.70 -60.54 8.75
CA SER A 150 15.95 -61.26 7.50
C SER A 150 17.30 -61.99 7.47
N LEU A 151 18.28 -61.52 8.24
CA LEU A 151 19.59 -62.16 8.39
C LEU A 151 19.62 -63.24 9.49
N GLY A 152 18.50 -63.46 10.19
CA GLY A 152 18.36 -64.50 11.23
C GLY A 152 18.74 -64.03 12.64
N ALA A 153 18.96 -62.73 12.85
CA ALA A 153 19.19 -62.15 14.18
C ALA A 153 17.84 -61.91 14.86
N LEU A 154 17.37 -62.88 15.67
CA LEU A 154 16.04 -62.88 16.28
C LEU A 154 16.05 -62.63 17.80
N ASP A 155 17.21 -62.38 18.39
CA ASP A 155 17.41 -62.27 19.84
C ASP A 155 17.30 -60.83 20.37
N GLU A 156 17.19 -59.81 19.52
CA GLU A 156 17.00 -58.42 19.96
C GLU A 156 15.55 -58.13 20.40
N GLU A 157 15.40 -57.46 21.54
CA GLU A 157 14.12 -57.07 22.13
C GLU A 157 13.64 -55.73 21.55
N LEU A 158 12.41 -55.71 21.04
CA LEU A 158 11.83 -54.57 20.33
C LEU A 158 11.29 -53.51 21.30
N GLU A 159 12.02 -52.41 21.50
CA GLU A 159 11.47 -51.25 22.21
C GLU A 159 10.62 -50.36 21.28
N ILE A 160 9.30 -50.58 21.28
CA ILE A 160 8.35 -49.75 20.55
C ILE A 160 7.95 -48.56 21.44
N ARG A 161 8.44 -47.36 21.09
CA ARG A 161 8.19 -46.14 21.86
C ARG A 161 7.09 -45.24 21.27
N SER A 162 6.48 -45.61 20.14
CA SER A 162 5.47 -44.79 19.46
C SER A 162 4.05 -45.33 19.67
N LYS A 163 3.06 -44.42 19.71
CA LYS A 163 1.62 -44.73 19.83
C LYS A 163 0.81 -44.29 18.60
N ASP A 164 1.50 -43.96 17.52
CA ASP A 164 0.93 -43.64 16.21
C ASP A 164 1.02 -44.85 15.28
N GLU A 165 0.66 -44.69 14.01
CA GLU A 165 0.66 -45.76 13.01
C GLU A 165 2.07 -46.38 12.81
N ILE A 166 3.14 -45.64 13.13
CA ILE A 166 4.51 -46.17 13.11
C ILE A 166 4.75 -47.10 14.31
N GLY A 167 4.11 -46.83 15.44
CA GLY A 167 4.07 -47.73 16.59
C GLY A 167 3.38 -49.05 16.26
N ASP A 168 2.18 -48.97 15.65
CA ASP A 168 1.41 -50.14 15.23
C ASP A 168 2.20 -51.02 14.23
N LEU A 169 2.91 -50.38 13.29
CA LEU A 169 3.80 -51.07 12.36
C LEU A 169 4.96 -51.76 13.10
N GLY A 170 5.59 -51.08 14.06
CA GLY A 170 6.64 -51.66 14.89
C GLY A 170 6.16 -52.89 15.66
N GLU A 171 4.94 -52.85 16.20
CA GLU A 171 4.33 -53.98 16.91
C GLU A 171 4.04 -55.16 15.97
N ALA A 172 3.54 -54.89 14.77
CA ALA A 172 3.32 -55.91 13.76
C ALA A 172 4.62 -56.63 13.35
N ILE A 173 5.72 -55.87 13.19
CA ILE A 173 7.05 -56.42 12.91
C ILE A 173 7.54 -57.29 14.09
N GLY A 174 7.30 -56.86 15.33
CA GLY A 174 7.66 -57.65 16.52
C GLY A 174 6.94 -58.99 16.61
N ARG A 175 5.62 -59.01 16.37
CA ARG A 175 4.85 -60.27 16.31
C ARG A 175 5.37 -61.21 15.21
N MET A 176 5.81 -60.66 14.07
CA MET A 176 6.41 -61.44 12.99
C MET A 176 7.76 -62.05 13.41
N GLN A 177 8.64 -61.27 14.04
CA GLN A 177 9.93 -61.73 14.56
C GLN A 177 9.75 -62.92 15.50
N GLU A 178 8.83 -62.82 16.47
CA GLU A 178 8.55 -63.88 17.44
C GLU A 178 8.03 -65.15 16.77
N SER A 179 7.13 -65.02 15.79
CA SER A 179 6.61 -66.15 15.01
C SER A 179 7.71 -66.91 14.25
N ILE A 180 8.65 -66.18 13.64
CA ILE A 180 9.80 -66.76 12.92
C ILE A 180 10.72 -67.47 13.91
N ARG A 181 11.03 -66.85 15.06
CA ARG A 181 11.87 -67.41 16.12
C ARG A 181 11.33 -68.75 16.62
N LEU A 182 10.05 -68.79 16.99
CA LEU A 182 9.38 -70.01 17.44
C LEU A 182 9.39 -71.11 16.37
N SER A 183 9.22 -70.74 15.09
CA SER A 183 9.25 -71.68 13.98
C SER A 183 10.65 -72.30 13.77
N MET A 184 11.70 -71.49 13.89
CA MET A 184 13.10 -71.96 13.82
C MET A 184 13.47 -72.86 15.00
N GLU A 185 13.05 -72.53 16.23
CA GLU A 185 13.28 -73.36 17.41
C GLU A 185 12.62 -74.74 17.29
N ARG A 186 11.39 -74.80 16.76
CA ARG A 186 10.68 -76.05 16.49
C ARG A 186 11.41 -76.93 15.48
N LEU A 187 11.96 -76.34 14.42
CA LEU A 187 12.78 -77.07 13.43
C LEU A 187 14.07 -77.61 14.05
N ARG A 188 14.75 -76.83 14.89
CA ARG A 188 15.95 -77.28 15.62
C ARG A 188 15.68 -78.44 16.57
N ARG A 189 14.51 -78.49 17.23
CA ARG A 189 14.14 -79.60 18.13
C ARG A 189 13.74 -80.90 17.43
N ARG A 190 13.44 -80.86 16.13
CA ARG A 190 13.05 -82.05 15.32
C ARG A 190 14.24 -82.71 14.63
N ARG A 191 15.44 -82.18 14.79
CA ARG A 191 16.69 -82.71 14.26
C ARG A 191 17.55 -83.20 15.42
#